data_AF-A0A940TRU1-F1
#
_entry.id   AF-A0A940TRU1-F1
#
_cell.length_a   1.000
_cell.length_b   1.000
_cell.length_c   1.000
_cell.angle_alpha   90.00
_cell.angle_beta   90.00
_cell.angle_gamma   90.00
#
_symmetry.space_group_name_H-M   'P 1'
#
loop_
_entity.id
_entity.type
_entity.pdbx_description
1 polymer ?
#
loop_
_entity_poly.entity_id
_entity_poly.type
_entity_poly.pdbx_seq_one_letter_code
_entity_poly.pdbx_strand_id
1 'polypeptide(L)'
;MGFFPHRPLVEYILAVINASLAAMNMNIAAEALGVASVMLSETGRSGFLDAMHLKDKLSLLDGVFPLMTLVSGYPKSGYRVIPPKFPIDQICFAGKYKEAELGILKDWFSQMFTGYKAEHPFSSFDAQTGALSEQD
;
A
#
# COMPACT_ATOMS: atom_id res chain seq x y z
N MET A 1 33.18 1.00 -15.89
CA MET A 1 31.79 0.71 -15.46
C MET A 1 31.71 -0.80 -15.30
N GLY A 2 31.66 -1.44 -14.13
CA GLY A 2 31.64 -0.96 -12.75
C GLY A 2 32.38 -1.94 -11.81
N PHE A 3 32.73 -1.46 -10.63
CA PHE A 3 33.53 -2.16 -9.61
C PHE A 3 32.77 -3.29 -8.89
N PHE A 4 31.48 -3.45 -9.17
CA PHE A 4 30.59 -4.41 -8.51
C PHE A 4 30.08 -5.47 -9.50
N PRO A 5 30.02 -6.75 -9.10
CA PRO A 5 29.43 -7.80 -9.91
C PRO A 5 27.93 -7.57 -10.07
N HIS A 6 27.38 -7.92 -11.24
CA HIS A 6 25.94 -7.88 -11.48
C HIS A 6 25.22 -8.83 -10.50
N ARG A 7 24.25 -8.29 -9.76
CA ARG A 7 23.48 -9.02 -8.75
C ARG A 7 22.00 -8.66 -8.89
N PRO A 8 21.24 -9.31 -9.80
CA PRO A 8 19.92 -8.86 -10.19
C PRO A 8 18.93 -8.75 -9.03
N LEU A 9 18.97 -9.68 -8.06
CA LEU A 9 18.11 -9.62 -6.88
C LEU A 9 18.43 -8.45 -5.95
N VAL A 10 19.71 -8.13 -5.77
CA VAL A 10 20.14 -7.00 -4.93
C VAL A 10 19.75 -5.69 -5.59
N GLU A 11 20.04 -5.56 -6.89
CA GLU A 11 19.68 -4.39 -7.69
C GLU A 11 18.16 -4.15 -7.69
N TYR A 12 17.37 -5.23 -7.83
CA TYR A 12 15.91 -5.15 -7.75
C TYR A 12 15.43 -4.67 -6.38
N ILE A 13 15.93 -5.25 -5.28
CA ILE A 13 15.55 -4.84 -3.91
C ILE A 13 15.89 -3.36 -3.68
N LEU A 14 17.09 -2.92 -4.10
CA LEU A 14 17.49 -1.52 -4.00
C LEU A 14 16.58 -0.60 -4.81
N ALA A 15 16.21 -1.00 -6.03
CA ALA A 15 15.28 -0.25 -6.87
C ALA A 15 13.92 -0.08 -6.19
N VAL A 16 13.36 -1.16 -5.63
CA VAL A 16 12.08 -1.13 -4.91
C VAL A 16 12.14 -0.23 -3.68
N ILE A 17 13.18 -0.35 -2.86
CA ILE A 17 13.37 0.50 -1.67
C ILE A 17 13.44 1.98 -2.08
N ASN A 18 14.28 2.31 -3.05
CA ASN A 18 14.46 3.70 -3.48
C ASN A 18 13.18 4.29 -4.06
N ALA A 19 12.47 3.54 -4.90
CA ALA A 19 11.20 3.97 -5.47
C ALA A 19 10.11 4.16 -4.39
N SER A 20 10.07 3.28 -3.38
CA SER A 20 9.10 3.37 -2.28
C SER A 20 9.35 4.59 -1.39
N LEU A 21 10.62 4.86 -1.06
CA LEU A 21 11.01 6.06 -0.32
C LEU A 21 10.69 7.34 -1.10
N ALA A 22 10.98 7.35 -2.40
CA ALA A 22 10.63 8.48 -3.27
C ALA A 22 9.11 8.71 -3.31
N ALA A 23 8.33 7.64 -3.47
CA ALA A 23 6.86 7.72 -3.49
C ALA A 23 6.30 8.29 -2.17
N MET A 24 6.80 7.83 -1.02
CA MET A 24 6.35 8.34 0.28
C MET A 24 6.74 9.81 0.48
N ASN A 25 7.94 10.22 0.06
CA ASN A 25 8.35 11.62 0.11
C ASN A 25 7.47 12.51 -0.77
N MET A 26 7.10 12.04 -1.97
CA MET A 26 6.16 12.75 -2.84
C MET A 26 4.76 12.85 -2.22
N ASN A 27 4.28 11.79 -1.55
CA ASN A 27 2.99 11.79 -0.84
C ASN A 27 2.98 12.84 0.29
N ILE A 28 4.01 12.83 1.15
CA ILE A 28 4.13 13.81 2.24
C ILE A 28 4.20 15.24 1.68
N ALA A 29 4.97 15.46 0.61
CA ALA A 29 5.08 16.76 -0.02
C ALA A 29 3.75 17.25 -0.61
N ALA A 30 2.99 16.35 -1.26
CA ALA A 30 1.66 16.67 -1.79
C ALA A 30 0.69 17.07 -0.68
N GLU A 31 0.60 16.26 0.39
CA GLU A 31 -0.28 16.52 1.54
C GLU A 31 0.09 17.83 2.24
N ALA A 32 1.39 18.13 2.38
CA ALA A 32 1.85 19.40 2.95
C ALA A 32 1.46 20.64 2.12
N LEU A 33 1.22 20.48 0.81
CA LEU A 33 0.74 21.52 -0.09
C LEU A 33 -0.80 21.57 -0.18
N GLY A 34 -1.52 20.79 0.64
CA GLY A 34 -2.98 20.70 0.61
C GLY A 34 -3.52 19.88 -0.57
N VAL A 35 -2.67 19.10 -1.23
CA VAL A 35 -3.05 18.16 -2.28
C VAL A 35 -3.24 16.78 -1.65
N ALA A 36 -4.38 16.15 -1.86
CA ALA A 36 -4.58 14.77 -1.42
C ALA A 36 -3.87 13.82 -2.38
N SER A 37 -3.36 12.71 -1.86
CA SER A 37 -2.70 11.68 -2.67
C SER A 37 -3.05 10.27 -2.23
N VAL A 38 -2.97 9.34 -3.18
CA VAL A 38 -3.20 7.90 -2.97
C VAL A 38 -2.23 7.08 -3.80
N MET A 39 -1.59 6.10 -3.17
CA MET A 39 -0.77 5.11 -3.85
C MET A 39 -1.65 3.97 -4.33
N LEU A 40 -1.61 3.69 -5.62
CA LEU A 40 -2.31 2.59 -6.26
C LEU A 40 -1.31 1.49 -6.61
N SER A 41 -1.53 0.31 -6.05
CA SER A 41 -0.88 -0.94 -6.44
C SER A 41 -1.55 -1.55 -7.68
N GLU A 42 -2.79 -1.12 -7.99
CA GLU A 42 -3.62 -1.60 -9.09
C GLU A 42 -3.59 -0.60 -10.26
N THR A 43 -2.68 -0.80 -11.20
CA THR A 43 -2.35 0.23 -12.21
C THR A 43 -2.41 -0.29 -13.64
N GLY A 44 -2.81 -1.56 -13.82
CA GLY A 44 -3.00 -2.19 -15.11
C GLY A 44 -4.44 -2.17 -15.61
N ARG A 45 -4.63 -2.70 -16.83
CA ARG A 45 -5.94 -2.74 -17.52
C ARG A 45 -7.00 -3.56 -16.78
N SER A 46 -6.58 -4.52 -15.97
CA SER A 46 -7.43 -5.49 -15.27
C SER A 46 -7.69 -5.17 -13.79
N GLY A 47 -7.17 -4.05 -13.27
CA GLY A 47 -7.19 -3.79 -11.83
C GLY A 47 -6.11 -4.52 -11.04
N PHE A 48 -5.13 -5.16 -11.71
CA PHE A 48 -3.88 -5.60 -11.09
C PHE A 48 -2.71 -4.88 -11.75
N LEU A 49 -1.53 -4.91 -11.14
CA LEU A 49 -0.30 -4.40 -11.77
C LEU A 49 -0.02 -5.18 -13.06
N ASP A 50 -0.28 -4.55 -14.21
CA ASP A 50 0.06 -5.07 -15.54
C ASP A 50 1.32 -4.35 -16.03
N ALA A 51 2.48 -4.86 -15.61
CA ALA A 51 3.77 -4.26 -15.89
C ALA A 51 4.10 -4.21 -17.39
N MET A 52 3.63 -5.20 -18.17
CA MET A 52 3.87 -5.24 -19.62
C MET A 52 3.02 -4.19 -20.33
N HIS A 53 1.74 -4.09 -19.99
CA HIS A 53 0.89 -3.04 -20.53
C HIS A 53 1.43 -1.65 -20.23
N LEU A 54 1.88 -1.42 -19.00
CA LEU A 54 2.46 -0.14 -18.59
C LEU A 54 3.81 0.14 -19.26
N LYS A 55 4.65 -0.89 -19.46
CA LYS A 55 5.89 -0.76 -20.24
C LYS A 55 5.59 -0.22 -21.62
N ASP A 56 4.62 -0.80 -22.33
CA ASP A 56 4.26 -0.37 -23.68
C ASP A 56 3.62 1.02 -23.67
N LYS A 57 2.66 1.26 -22.78
CA LYS A 57 1.91 2.53 -22.72
C LYS A 57 2.75 3.73 -22.32
N LEU A 58 3.68 3.53 -21.40
CA LEU A 58 4.60 4.57 -20.94
C LEU A 58 5.91 4.57 -21.73
N SER A 59 6.05 3.66 -22.71
CA SER A 59 7.28 3.48 -23.51
C SER A 59 8.53 3.33 -22.63
N LEU A 60 8.43 2.51 -21.57
CA LEU A 60 9.53 2.31 -20.64
C LEU A 60 10.68 1.57 -21.31
N LEU A 61 11.90 2.03 -21.03
CA LEU A 61 13.13 1.43 -21.52
C LEU A 61 13.37 0.04 -20.90
N ASP A 62 14.24 -0.74 -21.54
CA ASP A 62 14.70 -1.99 -20.95
C ASP A 62 15.45 -1.73 -19.64
N GLY A 63 15.18 -2.58 -18.64
CA GLY A 63 15.67 -2.40 -17.28
C GLY A 63 14.85 -1.44 -16.41
N VAL A 64 13.80 -0.80 -16.94
CA VAL A 64 12.85 0.02 -16.17
C VAL A 64 11.54 -0.76 -16.00
N PHE A 65 11.03 -0.81 -14.77
CA PHE A 65 9.75 -1.44 -14.46
C PHE A 65 8.89 -0.53 -13.58
N PRO A 66 7.56 -0.51 -13.79
CA PRO A 66 6.64 0.22 -12.94
C PRO A 66 6.44 -0.51 -11.61
N LEU A 67 6.48 0.22 -10.49
CA LEU A 67 6.25 -0.33 -9.15
C LEU A 67 4.87 0.00 -8.60
N MET A 68 4.51 1.28 -8.63
CA MET A 68 3.23 1.80 -8.12
C MET A 68 2.86 3.07 -8.90
N THR A 69 1.59 3.48 -8.84
CA THR A 69 1.15 4.78 -9.35
C THR A 69 0.71 5.66 -8.20
N LEU A 70 1.22 6.88 -8.17
CA LEU A 70 0.78 7.91 -7.23
C LEU A 70 -0.24 8.81 -7.95
N VAL A 71 -1.45 8.86 -7.42
CA VAL A 71 -2.49 9.79 -7.88
C VAL A 71 -2.56 10.93 -6.88
N SER A 72 -2.46 12.16 -7.36
CA SER A 72 -2.55 13.37 -6.54
C SER A 72 -3.56 14.34 -7.12
N GLY A 73 -4.33 15.01 -6.27
CA GLY A 73 -5.33 15.98 -6.68
C GLY A 73 -5.98 16.70 -5.51
N TYR A 74 -6.73 17.76 -5.81
CA TYR A 74 -7.47 18.49 -4.78
C TYR A 74 -8.70 17.68 -4.36
N PRO A 75 -8.86 17.37 -3.05
CA PRO A 75 -9.97 16.56 -2.59
C PRO A 75 -11.29 17.30 -2.76
N LYS A 76 -12.28 16.64 -3.39
CA LYS A 76 -13.63 17.20 -3.59
C LYS A 76 -14.52 17.10 -2.34
N SER A 77 -14.21 16.18 -1.43
CA SER A 77 -14.95 15.92 -0.19
C SER A 77 -14.01 16.00 1.01
N GLY A 78 -14.59 16.11 2.22
CA GLY A 78 -13.83 16.09 3.48
C GLY A 78 -13.06 14.79 3.70
N TYR A 79 -12.24 14.79 4.75
CA TYR A 79 -11.44 13.64 5.17
C TYR A 79 -12.31 12.42 5.46
N ARG A 80 -11.86 11.25 4.99
CA ARG A 80 -12.42 9.96 5.38
C ARG A 80 -11.97 9.57 6.78
N VAL A 81 -12.73 8.70 7.44
CA VAL A 81 -12.30 8.08 8.69
C VAL A 81 -11.05 7.26 8.39
N ILE A 82 -9.96 7.60 9.06
CA ILE A 82 -8.71 6.85 8.90
C ILE A 82 -8.89 5.52 9.62
N PRO A 83 -8.71 4.37 8.93
CA PRO A 83 -8.81 3.08 9.59
C PRO A 83 -7.75 2.98 10.72
N PRO A 84 -8.10 2.37 11.87
CA PRO A 84 -7.17 2.23 12.97
C PRO A 84 -5.91 1.49 12.52
N LYS A 85 -4.74 2.03 12.86
CA LYS A 85 -3.46 1.34 12.65
C LYS A 85 -3.25 0.28 13.72
N PHE A 86 -2.49 -0.75 13.38
CA PHE A 86 -2.13 -1.79 14.35
C PHE A 86 -1.26 -1.19 15.47
N PRO A 87 -1.42 -1.61 16.75
CA PRO A 87 -0.70 -1.00 17.86
C PRO A 87 0.82 -1.04 17.68
N ILE A 88 1.48 0.06 18.08
CA ILE A 88 2.91 0.27 17.83
C ILE A 88 3.79 -0.79 18.52
N ASP A 89 3.40 -1.24 19.70
CA ASP A 89 4.07 -2.29 20.50
C ASP A 89 4.00 -3.68 19.85
N GLN A 90 3.06 -3.88 18.93
CA GLN A 90 2.91 -5.11 18.16
C GLN A 90 3.72 -5.10 16.84
N ILE A 91 4.16 -3.93 16.37
CA ILE A 91 4.98 -3.80 15.15
C ILE A 91 6.44 -3.38 15.44
N CYS A 92 6.70 -2.80 16.60
CA CYS A 92 8.04 -2.43 17.06
C CYS A 92 8.56 -3.45 18.08
N PHE A 93 9.64 -4.14 17.72
CA PHE A 93 10.23 -5.18 18.56
C PHE A 93 11.56 -4.74 19.18
N ALA A 94 11.74 -5.03 20.47
CA ALA A 94 13.04 -4.93 21.14
C ALA A 94 13.63 -6.33 21.32
N GLY A 95 14.87 -6.53 20.83
CA GLY A 95 15.59 -7.80 20.93
C GLY A 95 15.14 -8.82 19.88
N LYS A 96 14.07 -9.57 20.16
CA LYS A 96 13.59 -10.66 19.30
C LYS A 96 12.24 -10.34 18.66
N TYR A 97 12.00 -10.90 17.48
CA TYR A 97 10.70 -10.90 16.83
C TYR A 97 9.65 -11.56 17.74
N LYS A 98 8.44 -11.02 17.76
CA LYS A 98 7.32 -11.56 18.54
C LYS A 98 6.16 -11.81 17.60
N GLU A 99 5.43 -12.89 17.86
CA GLU A 99 4.15 -13.11 17.21
C GLU A 99 3.12 -12.10 17.74
N ALA A 100 2.19 -11.70 16.88
CA ALA A 100 1.11 -10.81 17.28
C ALA A 100 0.18 -11.48 18.29
N GLU A 101 -0.20 -10.77 19.34
CA GLU A 101 -1.14 -11.32 20.31
C GLU A 101 -2.54 -11.43 19.70
N LEU A 102 -3.09 -12.64 19.69
CA LEU A 102 -4.37 -12.92 19.02
C LEU A 102 -5.54 -12.08 19.57
N GLY A 103 -5.54 -11.76 20.86
CA GLY A 103 -6.54 -10.89 21.48
C GLY A 103 -6.50 -9.48 20.89
N ILE A 104 -5.31 -8.89 20.79
CA ILE A 104 -5.10 -7.55 20.21
C ILE A 104 -5.44 -7.55 18.73
N LEU A 105 -5.09 -8.62 17.99
CA LEU A 105 -5.45 -8.76 16.59
C LEU A 105 -6.96 -8.76 16.38
N LYS A 106 -7.70 -9.52 17.20
CA LYS A 106 -9.17 -9.58 17.14
C LYS A 106 -9.81 -8.24 17.49
N ASP A 107 -9.30 -7.56 18.52
CA ASP A 107 -9.80 -6.25 18.93
C ASP A 107 -9.56 -5.18 17.86
N TRP A 108 -8.35 -5.14 17.29
CA TRP A 108 -8.03 -4.24 16.17
C TRP A 108 -8.94 -4.52 14.96
N PHE A 109 -9.15 -5.79 14.61
CA PHE A 109 -10.05 -6.18 13.54
C PHE A 109 -11.50 -5.75 13.82
N SER A 110 -11.98 -5.88 15.06
CA SER A 110 -13.31 -5.41 15.47
C SER A 110 -13.47 -3.89 15.30
N GLN A 111 -12.42 -3.12 15.62
CA GLN A 111 -12.40 -1.67 15.41
C GLN A 111 -12.45 -1.31 13.91
N MET A 112 -11.71 -2.03 13.07
CA MET A 112 -11.77 -1.87 11.60
C MET A 112 -13.20 -2.08 11.07
N PHE A 113 -13.87 -3.15 11.50
CA PHE A 113 -15.27 -3.43 11.10
C PHE A 113 -16.24 -2.35 11.53
N THR A 114 -16.06 -1.83 12.75
CA THR A 114 -16.91 -0.77 13.30
C THR A 114 -16.74 0.53 12.52
N GLY A 115 -15.49 0.91 12.22
CA GLY A 115 -15.18 2.07 11.38
C GLY A 115 -15.79 1.94 9.98
N TYR A 116 -15.64 0.77 9.36
CA TYR A 116 -16.23 0.49 8.05
C TYR A 116 -17.76 0.58 8.05
N LYS A 117 -18.45 -0.05 9.02
CA LYS A 117 -19.92 0.00 9.12
C LYS A 117 -20.44 1.42 9.36
N ALA A 118 -19.69 2.25 10.08
CA ALA A 118 -20.05 3.65 10.28
C ALA A 118 -20.01 4.46 8.97
N GLU A 119 -19.03 4.19 8.08
CA GLU A 119 -18.95 4.82 6.76
C GLU A 119 -19.89 4.19 5.72
N HIS A 120 -20.24 2.92 5.88
CA HIS A 120 -21.00 2.14 4.91
C HIS A 120 -22.18 1.39 5.57
N PRO A 121 -23.23 2.08 6.04
CA PRO A 121 -24.31 1.47 6.83
C PRO A 121 -25.14 0.42 6.10
N PHE A 122 -25.11 0.43 4.76
CA PHE A 122 -25.84 -0.51 3.90
C PHE A 122 -24.93 -1.54 3.21
N SER A 123 -23.65 -1.61 3.59
CA SER A 123 -22.69 -2.59 3.07
C SER A 123 -22.06 -3.40 4.20
N SER A 124 -21.54 -4.58 3.88
CA SER A 124 -20.71 -5.36 4.80
C SER A 124 -19.26 -5.35 4.32
N PHE A 125 -18.33 -5.46 5.26
CA PHE A 125 -16.91 -5.56 4.98
C PHE A 125 -16.62 -6.83 4.16
N ASP A 126 -17.25 -7.94 4.52
CA ASP A 126 -17.09 -9.24 3.84
C ASP A 126 -17.57 -9.22 2.38
N ALA A 127 -18.61 -8.43 2.08
CA ALA A 127 -19.09 -8.26 0.71
C ALA A 127 -18.10 -7.49 -0.18
N GLN A 128 -17.17 -6.73 0.39
CA GLN A 128 -16.17 -5.95 -0.35
C GLN A 128 -14.79 -6.58 -0.37
N THR A 129 -14.39 -7.32 0.67
CA THR A 129 -13.05 -7.91 0.76
C THR A 129 -12.95 -9.33 0.23
N GLY A 130 -14.06 -10.06 0.09
CA GLY A 130 -14.09 -11.46 -0.37
C GLY A 130 -13.33 -12.45 0.52
N ALA A 131 -12.67 -11.96 1.57
CA ALA A 131 -11.81 -12.70 2.45
C ALA A 131 -12.58 -13.02 3.72
N LEU A 132 -13.27 -14.18 3.71
CA LEU A 132 -13.64 -15.01 4.87
C LEU A 132 -14.53 -16.22 4.48
N SER A 133 -14.72 -16.53 3.18
CA SER A 133 -15.45 -17.75 2.74
C SER A 133 -14.58 -19.00 2.55
N GLU A 134 -13.31 -18.98 2.96
CA GLU A 134 -12.37 -20.12 2.84
C GLU A 134 -11.75 -20.51 4.19
N GLN A 135 -12.56 -20.63 5.23
CA GLN A 135 -12.17 -21.35 6.45
C GLN A 135 -13.32 -22.25 6.91
N ASP A 136 -13.51 -23.36 6.18
CA ASP A 136 -13.94 -24.66 6.72
C ASP A 136 -12.71 -25.58 6.79
#